data_AF-A0A822A0I2-F1
#
_entry.id   AF-A0A822A0I2-F1
#
_cell.length_a   1.000
_cell.length_b   1.000
_cell.length_c   1.000
_cell.angle_alpha   90.00
_cell.angle_beta   90.00
_cell.angle_gamma   90.00
#
_symmetry.space_group_name_H-M   'P 1'
#
loop_
_entity.id
_entity.type
_entity.pdbx_description
1 polymer ?
#
loop_
_entity_poly.entity_id
_entity_poly.type
_entity_poly.pdbx_seq_one_letter_code
_entity_poly.pdbx_strand_id
1 'polypeptide(L)'
;GHFATATIRYIKDLAGIFGNDVVFFLSQDDKCKVPIGLPAAKIQAPMLMHLDYRVRLPDHDWTVAPRHQLTPSVYAACMMNENSDVGYSGPTYIAVRSAKHDRSDATSHACDFDRLVGLKEFEKSARDYTGHVKPVVIITVDGGPDENPRFPKTLVASIRKFRKYNLDALFVLTHAPGQSAYNVVERRMAPLSHDLAGLILPHDHFGTHLNDSGVTVNSELERINFKKAGEVLAEVWCGSVIDEYPVVAEYIDPPASTQDEIR
;
A
#
# COMPACT_ATOMS: atom_id res chain seq x y z
N GLY A 1 10.22 -21.97 10.48
CA GLY A 1 8.76 -21.81 10.58
C GLY A 1 8.31 -21.63 12.02
N HIS A 2 8.35 -22.69 12.84
CA HIS A 2 7.72 -22.73 14.17
C HIS A 2 8.02 -21.56 15.12
N PHE A 3 9.29 -21.12 15.24
CA PHE A 3 9.66 -20.03 16.14
C PHE A 3 9.05 -18.68 15.72
N ALA A 4 9.17 -18.30 14.45
CA ALA A 4 8.61 -17.05 13.93
C ALA A 4 7.08 -17.04 13.98
N THR A 5 6.43 -18.17 13.71
CA THR A 5 4.98 -18.33 13.90
C THR A 5 4.57 -18.17 15.37
N ALA A 6 5.37 -18.70 16.31
CA ALA A 6 5.13 -18.51 17.74
C ALA A 6 5.30 -17.05 18.17
N THR A 7 6.33 -16.35 17.66
CA THR A 7 6.52 -14.91 17.95
C THR A 7 5.33 -14.07 17.50
N ILE A 8 4.78 -14.32 16.30
CA ILE A 8 3.58 -13.60 15.82
C ILE A 8 2.36 -13.94 16.67
N ARG A 9 2.23 -15.17 17.17
CA ARG A 9 1.15 -15.52 18.11
C ARG A 9 1.30 -14.75 19.43
N TYR A 10 2.49 -14.78 20.03
CA TYR A 10 2.73 -14.07 21.27
C TYR A 10 2.55 -12.55 21.16
N ILE A 11 2.90 -11.94 20.01
CA ILE A 11 2.63 -10.51 19.84
C ILE A 11 1.14 -10.21 19.69
N LYS A 12 0.37 -11.12 19.08
CA LYS A 12 -1.08 -10.97 18.98
C LYS A 12 -1.73 -11.12 20.35
N ASP A 13 -1.25 -12.06 21.17
CA ASP A 13 -1.69 -12.21 22.57
C ASP A 13 -1.35 -10.95 23.38
N LEU A 14 -0.13 -10.41 23.21
CA LEU A 14 0.28 -9.15 23.84
C LEU A 14 -0.61 -7.99 23.42
N ALA A 15 -0.90 -7.87 22.12
CA ALA A 15 -1.82 -6.86 21.61
C ALA A 15 -3.19 -7.00 22.30
N GLY A 16 -3.72 -8.22 22.35
CA GLY A 16 -4.97 -8.57 23.02
C GLY A 16 -5.04 -8.13 24.48
N ILE A 17 -3.96 -8.35 25.24
CA ILE A 17 -3.89 -7.96 26.67
C ILE A 17 -4.05 -6.44 26.85
N PHE A 18 -3.43 -5.64 25.98
CA PHE A 18 -3.48 -4.18 26.09
C PHE A 18 -4.71 -3.55 25.44
N GLY A 19 -5.33 -4.23 24.47
CA GLY A 19 -6.58 -3.80 23.88
C GLY A 19 -6.46 -2.60 22.93
N ASN A 20 -7.58 -2.31 22.25
CA ASN A 20 -7.62 -1.33 21.16
C ASN A 20 -7.28 0.09 21.64
N ASP A 21 -7.46 0.44 22.92
CA ASP A 21 -7.20 1.81 23.37
C ASP A 21 -5.70 2.14 23.46
N VAL A 22 -4.85 1.12 23.58
CA VAL A 22 -3.40 1.26 23.84
C VAL A 22 -2.55 0.81 22.66
N VAL A 23 -3.05 -0.12 21.84
CA VAL A 23 -2.27 -0.74 20.76
C VAL A 23 -2.75 -0.28 19.39
N PHE A 24 -1.81 0.12 18.55
CA PHE A 24 -2.00 0.25 17.11
C PHE A 24 -1.31 -0.92 16.39
N PHE A 25 -2.12 -1.87 15.89
CA PHE A 25 -1.64 -3.00 15.12
C PHE A 25 -1.79 -2.73 13.62
N LEU A 26 -0.67 -2.75 12.91
CA LEU A 26 -0.59 -2.50 11.48
C LEU A 26 0.02 -3.70 10.75
N SER A 27 -0.59 -4.07 9.64
CA SER A 27 -0.06 -5.05 8.69
C SER A 27 0.21 -4.31 7.39
N GLN A 28 1.43 -4.40 6.86
CA GLN A 28 1.82 -3.72 5.63
C GLN A 28 2.53 -4.68 4.68
N ASP A 29 2.33 -4.44 3.39
CA ASP A 29 3.00 -5.13 2.29
C ASP A 29 2.78 -4.38 0.97
N ASP A 30 3.65 -4.61 0.00
CA ASP A 30 3.50 -4.11 -1.36
C ASP A 30 2.64 -5.07 -2.19
N LYS A 31 1.60 -4.54 -2.85
CA LYS A 31 0.78 -5.30 -3.79
C LYS A 31 1.54 -5.54 -5.10
N CYS A 32 1.15 -6.58 -5.83
CA CYS A 32 1.56 -6.80 -7.21
C CYS A 32 1.48 -5.52 -8.05
N LYS A 33 2.53 -5.27 -8.84
CA LYS A 33 2.59 -4.12 -9.75
C LYS A 33 1.41 -4.12 -10.72
N VAL A 34 0.79 -2.96 -10.88
CA VAL A 34 -0.37 -2.77 -11.75
C VAL A 34 0.09 -2.16 -13.08
N PRO A 35 -0.04 -2.85 -14.22
CA PRO A 35 0.35 -2.30 -15.51
C PRO A 35 -0.58 -1.16 -15.95
N ILE A 36 -0.03 -0.20 -16.68
CA ILE A 36 -0.77 0.87 -17.35
C ILE A 36 -0.83 0.53 -18.85
N GLY A 37 -1.95 0.78 -19.50
CA GLY A 37 -2.20 0.48 -20.92
C GLY A 37 -2.58 -0.98 -21.21
N LEU A 38 -2.58 -1.85 -20.19
CA LEU A 38 -3.03 -3.24 -20.28
C LEU A 38 -4.05 -3.56 -19.17
N PRO A 39 -4.79 -4.68 -19.29
CA PRO A 39 -5.62 -5.18 -18.20
C PRO A 39 -4.81 -5.37 -16.90
N ALA A 40 -5.27 -4.74 -15.82
CA ALA A 40 -4.62 -4.74 -14.52
C ALA A 40 -4.60 -6.13 -13.86
N ALA A 41 -5.64 -6.93 -14.09
CA ALA A 41 -5.69 -8.34 -13.70
C ALA A 41 -6.17 -9.22 -14.86
N LYS A 42 -5.56 -10.41 -15.01
CA LYS A 42 -5.85 -11.36 -16.11
C LYS A 42 -7.13 -12.19 -15.93
N ILE A 43 -7.78 -12.12 -14.76
CA ILE A 43 -8.95 -12.93 -14.46
C ILE A 43 -10.19 -12.17 -14.96
N GLN A 44 -10.88 -12.72 -15.96
CA GLN A 44 -12.23 -12.27 -16.35
C GLN A 44 -13.21 -12.70 -15.26
N ALA A 45 -13.50 -11.81 -14.31
CA ALA A 45 -14.70 -11.93 -13.49
C ALA A 45 -15.93 -11.51 -14.33
N PRO A 46 -17.13 -12.08 -14.10
CA PRO A 46 -18.34 -11.65 -14.80
C PRO A 46 -18.60 -10.16 -14.47
N MET A 47 -18.42 -9.30 -15.47
CA MET A 47 -18.39 -7.85 -15.31
C MET A 47 -19.73 -7.29 -14.82
N LEU A 48 -19.71 -6.56 -13.70
CA LEU A 48 -20.70 -5.52 -13.43
C LEU A 48 -20.18 -4.22 -14.07
N MET A 49 -20.66 -3.92 -15.28
CA MET A 49 -20.35 -2.66 -15.96
C MET A 49 -21.01 -1.48 -15.23
N HIS A 50 -20.22 -0.61 -14.59
CA HIS A 50 -20.66 0.74 -14.31
C HIS A 50 -19.54 1.79 -14.51
N LEU A 51 -19.93 2.83 -15.27
CA LEU A 51 -19.25 4.04 -15.75
C LEU A 51 -18.15 3.92 -16.82
N ASP A 52 -18.51 4.27 -18.06
CA ASP A 52 -17.77 5.02 -19.11
C ASP A 52 -16.26 4.76 -19.38
N TYR A 53 -15.71 3.62 -19.00
CA TYR A 53 -14.38 3.22 -19.48
C TYR A 53 -14.51 2.46 -20.80
N ARG A 54 -14.26 3.18 -21.91
CA ARG A 54 -14.19 2.57 -23.25
C ARG A 54 -13.23 1.37 -23.22
N VAL A 55 -13.76 0.18 -23.45
CA VAL A 55 -12.98 -1.03 -23.72
C VAL A 55 -12.23 -0.81 -25.04
N ARG A 56 -11.02 -0.25 -24.98
CA ARG A 56 -10.07 -0.31 -26.08
C ARG A 56 -9.34 -1.64 -25.94
N LEU A 57 -9.67 -2.59 -26.83
CA LEU A 57 -8.85 -3.77 -27.03
C LEU A 57 -7.49 -3.29 -27.54
N PRO A 58 -6.36 -3.58 -26.87
CA PRO A 58 -5.05 -3.17 -27.34
C PRO A 58 -4.64 -4.07 -28.51
N ASP A 59 -4.98 -3.67 -29.72
CA ASP A 59 -4.34 -4.18 -30.92
C ASP A 59 -2.97 -3.49 -31.05
N HIS A 60 -1.92 -4.18 -30.58
CA HIS A 60 -0.49 -3.90 -30.85
C HIS A 60 0.39 -3.22 -29.77
N ASP A 61 -0.09 -2.96 -28.55
CA ASP A 61 0.65 -2.20 -27.49
C ASP A 61 1.43 -3.01 -26.42
N TRP A 62 1.90 -4.23 -26.75
CA TRP A 62 2.58 -5.11 -25.77
C TRP A 62 3.89 -4.55 -25.18
N THR A 63 4.51 -3.54 -25.80
CA THR A 63 5.84 -2.99 -25.42
C THR A 63 5.82 -2.01 -24.26
N VAL A 64 4.65 -1.45 -23.90
CA VAL A 64 4.53 -0.40 -22.87
C VAL A 64 4.51 -0.98 -21.44
N ALA A 65 3.88 -2.14 -21.26
CA ALA A 65 3.52 -2.66 -19.95
C ALA A 65 4.66 -3.04 -18.96
N PRO A 66 5.86 -3.50 -19.38
CA PRO A 66 6.93 -3.76 -18.43
C PRO A 66 7.55 -2.47 -17.86
N ARG A 67 7.40 -1.34 -18.57
CA ARG A 67 8.02 -0.05 -18.22
C ARG A 67 7.03 0.90 -17.54
N HIS A 68 5.73 0.69 -17.74
CA HIS A 68 4.66 1.54 -17.24
C HIS A 68 3.80 0.79 -16.24
N GLN A 69 4.24 0.83 -14.97
CA GLN A 69 3.59 0.12 -13.87
C GLN A 69 3.44 1.02 -12.64
N LEU A 70 2.35 0.85 -11.91
CA LEU A 70 2.15 1.40 -10.58
C LEU A 70 2.53 0.37 -9.52
N THR A 71 3.10 0.82 -8.40
CA THR A 71 3.41 0.00 -7.22
C THR A 71 2.52 0.48 -6.08
N PRO A 72 1.48 -0.28 -5.72
CA PRO A 72 0.65 0.03 -4.56
C PRO A 72 1.26 -0.55 -3.29
N SER A 73 1.48 0.28 -2.28
CA SER A 73 1.83 -0.15 -0.92
C SER A 73 0.55 -0.16 -0.08
N VAL A 74 0.20 -1.30 0.53
CA VAL A 74 -1.05 -1.50 1.27
C VAL A 74 -0.77 -1.57 2.77
N TYR A 75 -1.55 -0.83 3.55
CA TYR A 75 -1.44 -0.73 4.99
C TYR A 75 -2.80 -1.02 5.63
N ALA A 76 -2.93 -2.15 6.31
CA ALA A 76 -4.16 -2.59 6.95
C ALA A 76 -4.05 -2.46 8.47
N ALA A 77 -4.87 -1.58 9.06
CA ALA A 77 -5.04 -1.59 10.52
C ALA A 77 -5.82 -2.84 10.93
N CYS A 78 -5.38 -3.48 12.01
CA CYS A 78 -6.02 -4.68 12.56
C CYS A 78 -6.59 -4.33 13.94
N MET A 79 -7.92 -4.32 14.04
CA MET A 79 -8.63 -4.09 15.28
C MET A 79 -8.79 -5.40 16.05
N MET A 80 -8.67 -5.33 17.38
CA MET A 80 -9.01 -6.45 18.24
C MET A 80 -10.52 -6.63 18.36
N ASN A 81 -10.95 -7.89 18.44
CA ASN A 81 -12.35 -8.27 18.63
C ASN A 81 -12.72 -8.36 20.13
N GLU A 82 -13.98 -8.72 20.42
CA GLU A 82 -14.49 -8.89 21.80
C GLU A 82 -13.73 -9.96 22.61
N ASN A 83 -13.12 -10.93 21.92
CA ASN A 83 -12.31 -11.98 22.54
C ASN A 83 -10.86 -11.56 22.79
N SER A 84 -10.51 -10.29 22.53
CA SER A 84 -9.14 -9.78 22.60
C SER A 84 -8.18 -10.44 21.60
N ASP A 85 -8.69 -11.05 20.53
CA ASP A 85 -7.87 -11.53 19.43
C ASP A 85 -7.67 -10.42 18.40
N VAL A 86 -6.45 -10.33 17.84
CA VAL A 86 -6.19 -9.45 16.69
C VAL A 86 -7.00 -9.94 15.49
N GLY A 87 -8.02 -9.15 15.13
CA GLY A 87 -8.92 -9.42 14.03
C GLY A 87 -8.30 -9.11 12.67
N TYR A 88 -9.11 -9.31 11.64
CA TYR A 88 -8.78 -8.94 10.26
C TYR A 88 -9.42 -7.62 9.84
N SER A 89 -10.25 -7.01 10.69
CA SER A 89 -11.04 -5.81 10.41
C SER A 89 -10.32 -4.52 10.82
N GLY A 90 -10.67 -3.41 10.18
CA GLY A 90 -10.01 -2.10 10.34
C GLY A 90 -9.84 -1.35 9.02
N PRO A 91 -9.54 -0.03 9.07
CA PRO A 91 -9.33 0.78 7.88
C PRO A 91 -8.09 0.34 7.10
N THR A 92 -8.12 0.54 5.78
CA THR A 92 -7.00 0.24 4.88
C THR A 92 -6.56 1.50 4.16
N TYR A 93 -5.25 1.75 4.15
CA TYR A 93 -4.62 2.83 3.41
C TYR A 93 -3.77 2.25 2.27
N ILE A 94 -3.80 2.88 1.11
CA ILE A 94 -3.04 2.45 -0.07
C ILE A 94 -2.30 3.65 -0.65
N ALA A 95 -0.98 3.57 -0.66
CA ALA A 95 -0.13 4.54 -1.34
C ALA A 95 0.21 4.02 -2.75
N VAL A 96 -0.29 4.70 -3.77
CA VAL A 96 -0.04 4.34 -5.18
C VAL A 96 1.14 5.12 -5.71
N ARG A 97 2.22 4.44 -6.10
CA ARG A 97 3.44 5.07 -6.65
C ARG A 97 3.70 4.66 -8.09
N SER A 98 4.41 5.51 -8.83
CA SER A 98 4.98 5.10 -10.11
C SER A 98 6.19 4.19 -9.89
N ALA A 99 6.14 2.94 -10.39
CA ALA A 99 7.27 2.01 -10.28
C ALA A 99 8.55 2.53 -10.97
N LYS A 100 8.42 3.51 -11.88
CA LYS A 100 9.52 4.11 -12.62
C LYS A 100 10.13 5.31 -11.88
N HIS A 101 9.31 6.14 -11.26
CA HIS A 101 9.73 7.43 -10.70
C HIS A 101 9.88 7.43 -9.18
N ASP A 102 9.21 6.52 -8.46
CA ASP A 102 9.28 6.43 -7.00
C ASP A 102 9.26 4.95 -6.58
N ARG A 103 10.39 4.48 -6.05
CA ARG A 103 10.50 3.09 -5.57
C ARG A 103 10.00 3.02 -4.13
N SER A 104 9.24 1.97 -3.83
CA SER A 104 8.97 1.62 -2.45
C SER A 104 10.29 1.32 -1.72
N ASP A 105 10.50 1.98 -0.59
CA ASP A 105 11.66 1.78 0.27
C ASP A 105 11.30 2.08 1.74
N ALA A 106 12.24 1.84 2.65
CA ALA A 106 12.04 2.05 4.08
C ALA A 106 11.65 3.50 4.46
N THR A 107 12.08 4.48 3.67
CA THR A 107 11.74 5.90 3.87
C THR A 107 10.32 6.18 3.39
N SER A 108 9.95 5.65 2.22
CA SER A 108 8.60 5.73 1.67
C SER A 108 7.57 5.13 2.64
N HIS A 109 7.84 3.95 3.20
CA HIS A 109 6.96 3.35 4.22
C HIS A 109 6.88 4.17 5.52
N ALA A 110 7.96 4.88 5.90
CA ALA A 110 7.93 5.76 7.06
C ALA A 110 7.06 7.01 6.80
N CYS A 111 7.18 7.61 5.62
CA CYS A 111 6.35 8.74 5.21
C CYS A 111 4.87 8.34 5.08
N ASP A 112 4.59 7.14 4.57
CA ASP A 112 3.22 6.62 4.48
C ASP A 112 2.63 6.37 5.84
N PHE A 113 3.40 5.82 6.79
CA PHE A 113 2.95 5.70 8.17
C PHE A 113 2.58 7.07 8.75
N ASP A 114 3.40 8.10 8.49
CA ASP A 114 3.13 9.46 8.95
C ASP A 114 1.82 10.03 8.40
N ARG A 115 1.52 9.75 7.13
CA ARG A 115 0.25 10.11 6.48
C ARG A 115 -0.91 9.33 7.08
N LEU A 116 -0.77 8.01 7.18
CA LEU A 116 -1.81 7.10 7.66
C LEU A 116 -2.27 7.47 9.08
N VAL A 117 -1.36 7.76 10.02
CA VAL A 117 -1.78 8.18 11.37
C VAL A 117 -2.45 9.56 11.38
N GLY A 118 -2.32 10.32 10.30
CA GLY A 118 -2.97 11.60 10.02
C GLY A 118 -4.44 11.47 9.59
N LEU A 119 -4.83 10.33 9.02
CA LEU A 119 -6.14 10.12 8.40
C LEU A 119 -7.26 9.97 9.44
N LYS A 120 -8.45 10.50 9.11
CA LYS A 120 -9.63 10.44 10.00
C LYS A 120 -10.13 9.00 10.15
N GLU A 121 -10.06 8.23 9.08
CA GLU A 121 -10.45 6.82 9.01
C GLU A 121 -9.62 5.97 9.98
N PHE A 122 -8.37 6.37 10.22
CA PHE A 122 -7.45 5.70 11.12
C PHE A 122 -7.51 6.22 12.56
N GLU A 123 -8.23 7.30 12.86
CA GLU A 123 -8.24 7.94 14.18
C GLU A 123 -8.51 6.94 15.32
N LYS A 124 -9.57 6.13 15.20
CA LYS A 124 -9.90 5.09 16.20
C LYS A 124 -8.84 3.99 16.32
N SER A 125 -8.14 3.68 15.23
CA SER A 125 -7.18 2.57 15.18
C SER A 125 -5.77 2.99 15.60
N ALA A 126 -5.36 4.21 15.27
CA ALA A 126 -3.99 4.69 15.42
C ALA A 126 -3.82 5.64 16.60
N ARG A 127 -4.88 6.31 17.07
CA ARG A 127 -4.80 7.34 18.11
C ARG A 127 -5.55 6.97 19.38
N ASP A 128 -5.05 7.47 20.49
CA ASP A 128 -5.69 7.35 21.80
C ASP A 128 -6.77 8.43 22.00
N TYR A 129 -7.42 8.42 23.16
CA TYR A 129 -8.45 9.39 23.54
C TYR A 129 -7.94 10.85 23.63
N THR A 130 -6.62 11.05 23.69
CA THR A 130 -5.99 12.39 23.69
C THR A 130 -5.63 12.87 22.29
N GLY A 131 -5.83 12.04 21.27
CA GLY A 131 -5.51 12.33 19.87
C GLY A 131 -4.05 12.11 19.51
N HIS A 132 -3.23 11.57 20.42
CA HIS A 132 -1.85 11.17 20.11
C HIS A 132 -1.82 9.77 19.51
N VAL A 133 -0.76 9.42 18.77
CA VAL A 133 -0.56 8.04 18.32
C VAL A 133 -0.43 7.13 19.53
N LYS A 134 -1.13 5.99 19.48
CA LYS A 134 -1.15 5.01 20.58
C LYS A 134 0.27 4.61 21.00
N PRO A 135 0.51 4.45 22.31
CA PRO A 135 1.87 4.28 22.85
C PRO A 135 2.54 2.97 22.41
N VAL A 136 1.76 1.93 22.08
CA VAL A 136 2.28 0.65 21.58
C VAL A 136 1.93 0.50 20.11
N VAL A 137 2.94 0.45 19.25
CA VAL A 137 2.78 0.19 17.81
C VAL A 137 3.36 -1.16 17.47
N ILE A 138 2.57 -1.99 16.78
CA ILE A 138 3.00 -3.30 16.27
C ILE A 138 2.84 -3.27 14.76
N ILE A 139 3.92 -3.57 14.03
CA ILE A 139 3.94 -3.62 12.58
C ILE A 139 4.33 -5.03 12.14
N THR A 140 3.50 -5.64 11.33
CA THR A 140 3.77 -6.92 10.66
C THR A 140 4.05 -6.68 9.19
N VAL A 141 5.13 -7.30 8.69
CA VAL A 141 5.63 -7.14 7.32
C VAL A 141 5.92 -8.52 6.72
N ASP A 142 5.91 -8.65 5.39
CA ASP A 142 6.27 -9.93 4.74
C ASP A 142 7.77 -10.23 4.89
N GLY A 143 8.59 -9.18 4.93
CA GLY A 143 10.04 -9.28 5.19
C GLY A 143 10.92 -9.12 3.96
N GLY A 144 10.40 -8.43 2.93
CA GLY A 144 11.17 -7.94 1.78
C GLY A 144 12.35 -7.03 2.18
N PRO A 145 13.31 -6.78 1.28
CA PRO A 145 14.54 -6.02 1.58
C PRO A 145 14.33 -4.59 2.11
N ASP A 146 13.19 -3.99 1.82
CA ASP A 146 12.70 -2.66 2.19
C ASP A 146 11.93 -2.62 3.49
N GLU A 147 11.33 -3.73 3.91
CA GLU A 147 10.51 -3.81 5.14
C GLU A 147 11.16 -4.60 6.27
N ASN A 148 12.13 -5.46 5.95
CA ASN A 148 12.72 -6.36 6.92
C ASN A 148 13.47 -5.57 8.01
N PRO A 149 13.13 -5.74 9.30
CA PRO A 149 13.70 -5.00 10.41
C PRO A 149 15.17 -5.35 10.69
N ARG A 150 15.74 -6.34 9.98
CA ARG A 150 17.18 -6.65 10.07
C ARG A 150 18.06 -5.68 9.29
N PHE A 151 17.52 -4.91 8.35
CA PHE A 151 18.32 -3.98 7.57
C PHE A 151 18.50 -2.64 8.30
N PRO A 152 19.69 -2.00 8.21
CA PRO A 152 19.95 -0.73 8.88
C PRO A 152 18.99 0.39 8.50
N LYS A 153 18.57 0.46 7.23
CA LYS A 153 17.64 1.49 6.73
C LYS A 153 16.27 1.45 7.42
N THR A 154 15.73 0.25 7.61
CA THR A 154 14.46 0.00 8.31
C THR A 154 14.59 0.23 9.80
N LEU A 155 15.73 -0.12 10.41
CA LEU A 155 16.00 0.21 11.81
C LEU A 155 16.03 1.72 12.05
N VAL A 156 16.69 2.49 11.18
CA VAL A 156 16.73 3.95 11.26
C VAL A 156 15.32 4.53 11.11
N ALA A 157 14.52 4.05 10.16
CA ALA A 157 13.13 4.45 9.98
C ALA A 157 12.29 4.17 11.24
N SER A 158 12.43 2.98 11.83
CA SER A 158 11.74 2.60 13.08
C SER A 158 12.17 3.45 14.28
N ILE A 159 13.46 3.75 14.45
CA ILE A 159 13.96 4.61 15.53
C ILE A 159 13.39 6.03 15.38
N ARG A 160 13.35 6.56 14.14
CA ARG A 160 12.74 7.88 13.87
C ARG A 160 11.26 7.87 14.24
N LYS A 161 10.51 6.83 13.87
CA LYS A 161 9.10 6.66 14.22
C LYS A 161 8.88 6.61 15.73
N PHE A 162 9.65 5.78 16.43
CA PHE A 162 9.61 5.65 17.89
C PHE A 162 9.79 7.00 18.60
N ARG A 163 10.80 7.78 18.18
CA ARG A 163 11.07 9.10 18.74
C ARG A 163 10.04 10.15 18.37
N LYS A 164 9.58 10.17 17.11
CA LYS A 164 8.64 11.17 16.58
C LYS A 164 7.29 11.09 17.28
N TYR A 165 6.81 9.87 17.51
CA TYR A 165 5.50 9.63 18.12
C TYR A 165 5.54 9.40 19.63
N ASN A 166 6.73 9.51 20.24
CA ASN A 166 6.94 9.27 21.67
C ASN A 166 6.33 7.94 22.13
N LEU A 167 6.64 6.87 21.40
CA LEU A 167 6.09 5.53 21.65
C LEU A 167 6.75 4.93 22.91
N ASP A 168 5.98 4.15 23.66
CA ASP A 168 6.51 3.33 24.76
C ASP A 168 7.09 2.02 24.22
N ALA A 169 6.50 1.48 23.16
CA ALA A 169 6.99 0.29 22.49
C ALA A 169 6.71 0.30 20.99
N LEU A 170 7.70 -0.15 20.20
CA LEU A 170 7.56 -0.40 18.77
C LEU A 170 8.05 -1.80 18.45
N PHE A 171 7.15 -2.65 17.95
CA PHE A 171 7.46 -3.99 17.48
C PHE A 171 7.36 -4.03 15.96
N VAL A 172 8.41 -4.49 15.27
CA VAL A 172 8.39 -4.72 13.82
C VAL A 172 8.77 -6.17 13.56
N LEU A 173 7.87 -6.92 12.95
CA LEU A 173 7.94 -8.38 12.87
C LEU A 173 7.76 -8.85 11.43
N THR A 174 8.63 -9.76 11.00
CA THR A 174 8.52 -10.40 9.68
C THR A 174 7.76 -11.71 9.80
N HIS A 175 6.87 -11.97 8.85
CA HIS A 175 6.34 -13.30 8.65
C HIS A 175 7.45 -14.30 8.29
N ALA A 176 7.25 -15.57 8.66
CA ALA A 176 8.19 -16.63 8.27
C ALA A 176 8.04 -16.93 6.77
N PRO A 177 9.11 -17.36 6.08
CA PRO A 177 8.98 -17.87 4.71
C PRO A 177 7.90 -18.95 4.61
N GLY A 178 6.99 -18.83 3.65
CA GLY A 178 5.84 -19.74 3.47
C GLY A 178 4.70 -19.52 4.46
N GLN A 179 4.71 -18.43 5.24
CA GLN A 179 3.61 -17.98 6.10
C GLN A 179 3.08 -16.60 5.68
N SER A 180 3.53 -16.08 4.54
CA SER A 180 3.08 -14.81 3.95
C SER A 180 1.56 -14.81 3.72
N ALA A 181 1.00 -15.94 3.27
CA ALA A 181 -0.45 -16.12 3.10
C ALA A 181 -1.30 -15.93 4.38
N TYR A 182 -0.68 -15.90 5.57
CA TYR A 182 -1.35 -15.60 6.84
C TYR A 182 -1.17 -14.15 7.29
N ASN A 183 -0.50 -13.32 6.48
CA ASN A 183 -0.41 -11.89 6.70
C ASN A 183 -1.81 -11.28 6.53
N VAL A 184 -2.20 -10.39 7.44
CA VAL A 184 -3.56 -9.84 7.45
C VAL A 184 -3.82 -9.02 6.19
N VAL A 185 -2.81 -8.28 5.72
CA VAL A 185 -2.87 -7.49 4.49
C VAL A 185 -3.14 -8.34 3.24
N GLU A 186 -2.67 -9.59 3.18
CA GLU A 186 -2.91 -10.48 2.03
C GLU A 186 -4.40 -10.78 1.84
N ARG A 187 -5.16 -10.90 2.94
CA ARG A 187 -6.62 -11.04 2.88
C ARG A 187 -7.29 -9.78 2.32
N ARG A 188 -6.74 -8.59 2.60
CA ARG A 188 -7.21 -7.30 2.05
C ARG A 188 -6.87 -7.15 0.58
N MET A 189 -5.82 -7.82 0.11
CA MET A 189 -5.45 -7.78 -1.30
C MET A 189 -6.46 -8.47 -2.22
N ALA A 190 -7.23 -9.46 -1.75
CA ALA A 190 -8.16 -10.20 -2.60
C ALA A 190 -9.31 -9.32 -3.16
N PRO A 191 -10.07 -8.55 -2.33
CA PRO A 191 -11.05 -7.57 -2.84
C PRO A 191 -10.42 -6.54 -3.79
N LEU A 192 -9.26 -5.99 -3.42
CA LEU A 192 -8.56 -5.00 -4.25
C LEU A 192 -8.14 -5.57 -5.61
N SER A 193 -7.82 -6.87 -5.69
CA SER A 193 -7.51 -7.55 -6.95
C SER A 193 -8.76 -7.80 -7.79
N HIS A 194 -9.92 -8.00 -7.15
CA HIS A 194 -11.19 -8.10 -7.84
C HIS A 194 -11.57 -6.78 -8.51
N ASP A 195 -11.35 -5.64 -7.84
CA ASP A 195 -11.61 -4.31 -8.40
C ASP A 195 -10.71 -3.99 -9.62
N LEU A 196 -9.55 -4.65 -9.72
CA LEU A 196 -8.66 -4.56 -10.88
C LEU A 196 -9.07 -5.46 -12.06
N ALA A 197 -10.03 -6.37 -11.87
CA ALA A 197 -10.43 -7.32 -12.90
C ALA A 197 -11.05 -6.58 -14.11
N GLY A 198 -10.37 -6.66 -15.25
CA GLY A 198 -10.80 -5.97 -16.48
C GLY A 198 -10.56 -4.46 -16.52
N LEU A 199 -9.98 -3.87 -15.47
CA LEU A 199 -9.61 -2.46 -15.45
C LEU A 199 -8.41 -2.22 -16.38
N ILE A 200 -8.53 -1.22 -17.26
CA ILE A 200 -7.43 -0.73 -18.09
C ILE A 200 -7.19 0.73 -17.73
N LEU A 201 -6.02 1.02 -17.17
CA LEU A 201 -5.60 2.39 -16.88
C LEU A 201 -4.98 3.00 -18.15
N PRO A 202 -5.47 4.13 -18.66
CA PRO A 202 -4.90 4.75 -19.85
C PRO A 202 -3.47 5.26 -19.56
N HIS A 203 -2.55 5.02 -20.49
CA HIS A 203 -1.15 5.47 -20.35
C HIS A 203 -0.92 6.86 -20.94
N ASP A 204 -1.88 7.39 -21.71
CA ASP A 204 -1.75 8.54 -22.60
C ASP A 204 -2.90 9.55 -22.41
N HIS A 205 -3.43 9.68 -21.19
CA HIS A 205 -4.60 10.53 -20.92
C HIS A 205 -4.45 11.97 -21.43
N PHE A 206 -3.25 12.54 -21.38
CA PHE A 206 -2.91 13.87 -21.89
C PHE A 206 -2.16 13.86 -23.23
N GLY A 207 -2.21 12.74 -23.94
CA GLY A 207 -1.46 12.48 -25.17
C GLY A 207 -0.29 11.52 -24.94
N THR A 208 0.25 11.00 -26.05
CA THR A 208 1.34 10.03 -26.00
C THR A 208 2.67 10.68 -25.62
N HIS A 209 3.32 10.14 -24.59
CA HIS A 209 4.71 10.43 -24.24
C HIS A 209 5.69 9.39 -24.79
N LEU A 210 5.22 8.48 -25.65
CA LEU A 210 5.96 7.35 -26.19
C LEU A 210 6.21 7.52 -27.70
N ASN A 211 7.33 7.00 -28.18
CA ASN A 211 7.55 6.80 -29.62
C ASN A 211 6.96 5.45 -30.09
N ASP A 212 7.05 5.19 -31.39
CA ASP A 212 6.58 3.95 -32.04
C ASP A 212 7.22 2.66 -31.48
N SER A 213 8.30 2.77 -30.71
CA SER A 213 8.97 1.66 -30.02
C SER A 213 8.59 1.52 -28.54
N GLY A 214 7.62 2.30 -28.04
CA GLY A 214 7.21 2.29 -26.63
C GLY A 214 8.27 2.86 -25.68
N VAL A 215 9.14 3.75 -26.17
CA VAL A 215 10.16 4.44 -25.36
C VAL A 215 9.68 5.85 -25.05
N THR A 216 9.86 6.27 -23.80
CA THR A 216 9.55 7.62 -23.34
C THR A 216 10.37 8.67 -24.09
N VAL A 217 9.68 9.56 -24.81
CA VAL A 217 10.26 10.73 -25.47
C VAL A 217 9.98 12.02 -24.70
N ASN A 218 8.94 12.04 -23.88
CA ASN A 218 8.58 13.18 -23.05
C ASN A 218 8.41 12.76 -21.58
N SER A 219 9.45 12.98 -20.77
CA SER A 219 9.47 12.57 -19.36
C SER A 219 8.53 13.37 -18.47
N GLU A 220 8.25 14.63 -18.81
CA GLU A 220 7.32 15.47 -18.05
C GLU A 220 5.88 15.03 -18.28
N LEU A 221 5.50 14.84 -19.55
CA LEU A 221 4.19 14.30 -19.92
C LEU A 221 3.97 12.89 -19.36
N GLU A 222 5.03 12.06 -19.34
CA GLU A 222 4.99 10.76 -18.69
C GLU A 222 4.60 10.88 -17.21
N ARG A 223 5.25 11.75 -16.43
CA ARG A 223 4.92 11.93 -15.01
C ARG A 223 3.47 12.33 -14.79
N ILE A 224 2.94 13.23 -15.64
CA ILE A 224 1.55 13.69 -15.56
C ILE A 224 0.59 12.54 -15.91
N ASN A 225 0.89 11.74 -16.94
CA ASN A 225 0.09 10.57 -17.31
C ASN A 225 0.12 9.48 -16.22
N PHE A 226 1.27 9.21 -15.61
CA PHE A 226 1.38 8.30 -14.46
C PHE A 226 0.56 8.77 -13.27
N LYS A 227 0.63 10.06 -12.95
CA LYS A 227 -0.18 10.67 -11.89
C LYS A 227 -1.66 10.44 -12.16
N LYS A 228 -2.13 10.72 -13.38
CA LYS A 228 -3.54 10.52 -13.71
C LYS A 228 -3.96 9.06 -13.63
N ALA A 229 -3.14 8.13 -14.12
CA ALA A 229 -3.42 6.69 -13.99
C ALA A 229 -3.47 6.25 -12.52
N GLY A 230 -2.56 6.77 -11.69
CA GLY A 230 -2.52 6.50 -10.26
C GLY A 230 -3.72 7.09 -9.49
N GLU A 231 -4.13 8.31 -9.83
CA GLU A 231 -5.34 8.95 -9.28
C GLU A 231 -6.60 8.17 -9.63
N VAL A 232 -6.74 7.70 -10.87
CA VAL A 232 -7.87 6.85 -11.29
C VAL A 232 -7.87 5.54 -10.51
N LEU A 233 -6.70 4.91 -10.33
CA LEU A 233 -6.60 3.69 -9.53
C LEU A 233 -6.96 3.94 -8.06
N ALA A 234 -6.51 5.05 -7.49
CA ALA A 234 -6.84 5.44 -6.13
C ALA A 234 -8.34 5.70 -5.97
N GLU A 235 -8.98 6.37 -6.94
CA GLU A 235 -10.43 6.61 -6.94
C GLU A 235 -11.23 5.31 -6.94
N VAL A 236 -10.84 4.33 -7.76
CA VAL A 236 -11.45 2.99 -7.79
C VAL A 236 -11.41 2.35 -6.40
N TRP A 237 -10.23 2.34 -5.76
CA TRP A 237 -10.10 1.72 -4.44
C TRP A 237 -10.74 2.52 -3.30
N CYS A 238 -10.80 3.85 -3.39
CA CYS A 238 -11.57 4.67 -2.44
C CYS A 238 -13.07 4.35 -2.46
N GLY A 239 -13.57 3.82 -3.58
CA GLY A 239 -14.95 3.32 -3.68
C GLY A 239 -15.18 1.98 -2.97
N SER A 240 -14.12 1.28 -2.57
CA SER A 240 -14.18 -0.06 -1.98
C SER A 240 -14.36 -0.02 -0.46
N VAL A 241 -15.14 -0.96 0.05
CA VAL A 241 -15.35 -1.17 1.50
C VAL A 241 -14.92 -2.59 1.82
N ILE A 242 -13.99 -2.77 2.76
CA ILE A 242 -13.48 -4.08 3.16
C ILE A 242 -13.77 -4.32 4.64
N ASP A 243 -14.56 -5.35 4.92
CA ASP A 243 -15.02 -5.72 6.26
C ASP A 243 -15.70 -4.56 7.01
N GLU A 244 -16.55 -3.80 6.32
CA GLU A 244 -17.26 -2.60 6.83
C GLU A 244 -16.38 -1.36 7.07
N TYR A 245 -15.09 -1.41 6.73
CA TYR A 245 -14.20 -0.26 6.83
C TYR A 245 -13.91 0.35 5.45
N PRO A 246 -13.82 1.69 5.37
CA PRO A 246 -13.45 2.36 4.14
C PRO A 246 -12.00 2.05 3.77
N VAL A 247 -11.73 2.04 2.47
CA VAL A 247 -10.38 2.07 1.93
C VAL A 247 -10.05 3.52 1.57
N VAL A 248 -8.86 3.98 1.97
CA VAL A 248 -8.32 5.28 1.57
C VAL A 248 -7.14 5.01 0.66
N ALA A 249 -7.18 5.52 -0.56
CA ALA A 249 -6.09 5.39 -1.51
C ALA A 249 -5.73 6.77 -2.08
N GLU A 250 -4.44 6.99 -2.32
CA GLU A 250 -3.97 8.20 -2.97
C GLU A 250 -2.74 7.93 -3.83
N TYR A 251 -2.54 8.76 -4.86
CA TYR A 251 -1.30 8.76 -5.63
C TYR A 251 -0.24 9.59 -4.91
N ILE A 252 0.94 9.01 -4.73
CA ILE A 252 2.09 9.69 -4.13
C ILE A 252 2.94 10.28 -5.23
N ASP A 253 3.06 11.61 -5.22
CA ASP A 253 3.91 12.32 -6.17
C ASP A 253 5.39 11.89 -5.96
N PRO A 254 6.09 11.49 -7.04
CA PRO A 254 7.50 11.15 -6.95
C PRO A 254 8.31 12.36 -6.50
N PRO A 255 9.40 12.16 -5.73
CA PRO A 255 10.28 13.25 -5.35
C PRO A 255 10.75 14.05 -6.58
N ALA A 256 11.04 15.33 -6.39
CA ALA A 256 11.68 16.15 -7.41
C ALA A 256 12.97 15.43 -7.85
N SER A 257 13.18 15.28 -9.15
CA SER A 257 14.38 14.57 -9.59
C SER A 257 15.58 15.45 -9.29
N THR A 258 16.72 14.87 -8.89
CA THR A 258 17.98 15.62 -8.71
C THR A 258 18.50 16.26 -10.02
N GLN A 259 17.86 15.99 -11.15
CA GLN A 259 18.08 16.70 -12.42
C GLN A 259 17.30 18.02 -12.51
N ASP A 260 16.26 18.22 -11.70
CA ASP A 260 15.48 19.45 -11.63
C ASP A 260 16.15 20.53 -10.75
N GLU A 261 17.10 20.15 -9.88
CA GLU A 261 17.87 21.08 -9.03
C GLU A 261 19.10 21.69 -9.73
N ILE A 262 19.39 21.29 -10.97
CA ILE A 262 20.55 21.79 -11.76
C ILE A 262 20.09 22.68 -12.94
N ARG A 263 18.84 23.17 -12.95
CA ARG A 263 18.38 24.18 -13.92
C ARG A 263 18.28 25.57 -13.34
#